data_AF-X1J8J7-F1
#
_entry.id   AF-X1J8J7-F1
#
_cell.length_a   1.000
_cell.length_b   1.000
_cell.length_c   1.000
_cell.angle_alpha   90.00
_cell.angle_beta   90.00
_cell.angle_gamma   90.00
#
_symmetry.space_group_name_H-M   'P 1'
#
loop_
_entity.id
_entity.type
_entity.pdbx_description
1 polymer ?
#
loop_
_entity_poly.entity_id
_entity_poly.type
_entity_poly.pdbx_seq_one_letter_code
_entity_poly.pdbx_strand_id
1 'polypeptide(L)'
;MLDYNGKMVSNNSTFRRIDYIKITIFGFALTALWSSLHSIILPLRLLDFVAESEKNTYLGLLTFAGLLLAMAVQPIAGALSDRSGFSWGRRRPYILLGTALAVLLLPGIGLFDSFIVILIVYCLLQITCNTAQGPYQAFIPDLVPGGRRGVASGVKSFLEIGGGVALIYPIALFMDRYSAGEGSSWLWLVLAVLGIVKGEFRP
;
A
#
# COMPACT_ATOMS: atom_id res chain seq x y z
N MET A 1 -12.01 15.37 -28.74
CA MET A 1 -11.45 16.73 -28.84
C MET A 1 -10.69 16.78 -30.14
N LEU A 2 -11.10 17.61 -31.09
CA LEU A 2 -10.42 17.78 -32.38
C LEU A 2 -9.23 18.74 -32.18
N ASP A 3 -8.12 18.51 -32.87
CA ASP A 3 -7.04 19.51 -32.91
C ASP A 3 -7.42 20.68 -33.84
N TYR A 4 -6.64 21.76 -33.84
CA TYR A 4 -6.86 22.95 -34.67
C TYR A 4 -6.87 22.64 -36.19
N ASN A 5 -6.41 21.46 -36.60
CA ASN A 5 -6.37 21.01 -37.99
C ASN A 5 -7.48 20.00 -38.34
N GLY A 6 -8.52 19.87 -37.49
CA GLY A 6 -9.68 19.03 -37.78
C GLY A 6 -9.40 17.52 -37.75
N LYS A 7 -8.24 17.08 -37.24
CA LYS A 7 -7.95 15.66 -37.05
C LYS A 7 -8.51 15.20 -35.70
N MET A 8 -9.14 14.01 -35.71
CA MET A 8 -9.44 13.29 -34.47
C MET A 8 -8.12 13.10 -33.72
N VAL A 9 -8.00 13.69 -32.53
CA VAL A 9 -6.90 13.37 -31.61
C VAL A 9 -7.06 11.89 -31.28
N SER A 10 -6.34 11.02 -31.99
CA SER A 10 -6.29 9.60 -31.68
C SER A 10 -5.51 9.48 -30.38
N ASN A 11 -6.23 9.39 -29.27
CA ASN A 11 -5.64 9.08 -27.97
C ASN A 11 -5.19 7.61 -28.02
N ASN A 12 -4.04 7.36 -28.64
CA ASN A 12 -3.47 6.04 -28.90
C ASN A 12 -2.80 5.41 -27.66
N SER A 13 -3.29 5.69 -26.45
CA SER A 13 -2.97 4.83 -25.32
C SER A 13 -3.88 3.61 -25.38
N THR A 14 -3.56 2.65 -26.26
CA THR A 14 -4.26 1.37 -26.36
C THR A 14 -4.10 0.63 -25.03
N PHE A 15 -5.11 0.80 -24.18
CA PHE A 15 -5.14 0.29 -22.83
C PHE A 15 -5.09 -1.24 -22.84
N ARG A 16 -4.10 -1.84 -22.18
CA ARG A 16 -3.91 -3.30 -22.13
C ARG A 16 -4.57 -3.84 -20.87
N ARG A 17 -5.23 -5.01 -20.94
CA ARG A 17 -5.83 -5.71 -19.77
C ARG A 17 -4.85 -5.84 -18.59
N ILE A 18 -3.56 -5.89 -18.90
CA ILE A 18 -2.43 -5.96 -17.96
C ILE A 18 -2.41 -4.76 -16.99
N ASP A 19 -2.85 -3.56 -17.40
CA ASP A 19 -2.82 -2.38 -16.53
C ASP A 19 -3.90 -2.45 -15.43
N TYR A 20 -5.08 -3.02 -15.72
CA TYR A 20 -6.09 -3.31 -14.69
C TYR A 20 -5.57 -4.30 -13.65
N ILE A 21 -4.90 -5.36 -14.12
CA ILE A 21 -4.36 -6.41 -13.24
C ILE A 21 -3.31 -5.82 -12.28
N LYS A 22 -2.39 -4.98 -12.80
CA LYS A 22 -1.36 -4.31 -11.98
C LYS A 22 -1.95 -3.42 -10.89
N ILE A 23 -3.02 -2.69 -11.21
CA ILE A 23 -3.74 -1.83 -10.27
C ILE A 23 -4.40 -2.70 -9.19
N THR A 24 -5.15 -3.73 -9.58
CA THR A 24 -5.81 -4.62 -8.61
C THR A 24 -4.80 -5.32 -7.69
N ILE A 25 -3.65 -5.76 -8.21
CA ILE A 25 -2.57 -6.37 -7.40
C ILE A 25 -2.00 -5.39 -6.39
N PHE A 26 -1.74 -4.14 -6.80
CA PHE A 26 -1.23 -3.12 -5.89
C PHE A 26 -2.22 -2.83 -4.74
N GLY A 27 -3.50 -2.66 -5.07
CA GLY A 27 -4.55 -2.48 -4.08
C GLY A 27 -4.69 -3.63 -3.11
N PHE A 28 -4.64 -4.85 -3.65
CA PHE A 28 -4.63 -6.08 -2.87
C PHE A 28 -3.48 -6.09 -1.87
N ALA A 29 -2.26 -5.82 -2.33
CA ALA A 29 -1.06 -5.83 -1.47
C ALA A 29 -1.14 -4.76 -0.38
N LEU A 30 -1.64 -3.57 -0.73
CA LEU A 30 -1.78 -2.46 0.21
C LEU A 30 -2.84 -2.76 1.28
N THR A 31 -3.99 -3.32 0.90
CA THR A 31 -5.03 -3.75 1.85
C THR A 31 -4.52 -4.86 2.75
N ALA A 32 -3.89 -5.90 2.20
CA ALA A 32 -3.33 -7.00 2.97
C ALA A 32 -2.27 -6.54 3.98
N LEU A 33 -1.40 -5.60 3.57
CA LEU A 33 -0.41 -4.98 4.45
C LEU A 33 -1.08 -4.28 5.63
N TRP A 34 -2.03 -3.38 5.38
CA TRP A 34 -2.66 -2.62 6.47
C TRP A 34 -3.51 -3.49 7.38
N SER A 35 -4.29 -4.42 6.83
CA SER A 35 -5.09 -5.36 7.61
C SER A 35 -4.22 -6.21 8.53
N SER A 36 -3.13 -6.78 8.02
CA SER A 36 -2.23 -7.62 8.82
C SER A 36 -1.48 -6.80 9.89
N LEU A 37 -1.04 -5.61 9.51
CA LEU A 37 -0.30 -4.71 10.39
C LEU A 37 -1.16 -4.25 11.57
N HIS A 38 -2.41 -3.83 11.33
CA HIS A 38 -3.31 -3.33 12.38
C HIS A 38 -3.97 -4.44 13.20
N SER A 39 -4.33 -5.57 12.58
CA SER A 39 -5.04 -6.63 13.28
C SER A 39 -4.13 -7.56 14.08
N ILE A 40 -2.87 -7.75 13.67
CA ILE A 40 -2.00 -8.76 14.28
C ILE A 40 -0.64 -8.19 14.70
N ILE A 41 0.11 -7.58 13.78
CA ILE A 41 1.52 -7.21 14.03
C ILE A 41 1.65 -6.13 15.11
N LEU A 42 0.93 -5.01 14.98
CA LEU A 42 1.03 -3.90 15.93
C LEU A 42 0.52 -4.26 17.33
N PRO A 43 -0.68 -4.87 17.49
CA PRO A 43 -1.14 -5.29 18.81
C PRO A 43 -0.15 -6.23 19.52
N LEU A 44 0.48 -7.16 18.79
CA LEU A 44 1.47 -8.07 19.36
C LEU A 44 2.78 -7.35 19.72
N ARG A 45 3.32 -6.50 18.84
CA ARG A 45 4.54 -5.73 19.15
C ARG A 45 4.33 -4.75 20.30
N LEU A 46 3.14 -4.21 20.50
CA LEU A 46 2.88 -3.32 21.63
C LEU A 46 2.99 -4.04 22.98
N LEU A 47 2.67 -5.33 23.05
CA LEU A 47 2.81 -6.11 24.29
C LEU A 47 4.27 -6.25 24.74
N ASP A 48 5.24 -6.05 23.84
CA ASP A 48 6.67 -6.03 24.19
C ASP A 48 7.07 -4.76 24.97
N PHE A 49 6.25 -3.69 24.93
CA PHE A 49 6.58 -2.39 25.52
C PHE A 49 5.59 -1.90 26.57
N VAL A 50 4.34 -2.36 26.53
CA VAL A 50 3.27 -1.91 27.42
C VAL A 50 2.48 -3.08 27.99
N ALA A 51 1.94 -2.88 29.19
CA ALA A 51 1.06 -3.85 29.82
C ALA A 51 -0.19 -4.11 28.96
N GLU A 52 -0.74 -5.32 29.03
CA GLU A 52 -1.90 -5.72 28.24
C GLU A 52 -3.13 -4.82 28.46
N SER A 53 -3.29 -4.27 29.68
CA SER A 53 -4.36 -3.33 30.01
C SER A 53 -4.27 -2.00 29.24
N GLU A 54 -3.07 -1.55 28.91
CA GLU A 54 -2.81 -0.26 28.24
C GLU A 54 -2.63 -0.40 26.73
N LYS A 55 -2.48 -1.63 26.20
CA LYS A 55 -2.25 -1.92 24.77
C LYS A 55 -3.20 -1.14 23.86
N ASN A 56 -4.49 -1.14 24.18
CA ASN A 56 -5.51 -0.50 23.34
C ASN A 56 -5.36 1.02 23.31
N THR A 57 -4.93 1.64 24.41
CA THR A 57 -4.65 3.08 24.50
C THR A 57 -3.49 3.45 23.58
N TYR A 58 -2.37 2.72 23.65
CA TYR A 58 -1.19 2.97 22.82
C TYR A 58 -1.46 2.66 21.33
N LEU A 59 -2.22 1.61 21.03
CA LEU A 59 -2.66 1.32 19.66
C LEU A 59 -3.55 2.44 19.12
N GLY A 60 -4.46 2.96 19.95
CA GLY A 60 -5.30 4.11 19.62
C GLY A 60 -4.47 5.36 19.31
N LEU A 61 -3.48 5.69 20.14
CA LEU A 61 -2.57 6.81 19.92
C LEU A 61 -1.77 6.66 18.63
N LEU A 62 -1.22 5.48 18.38
CA LEU A 62 -0.42 5.19 17.19
C LEU A 62 -1.27 5.30 15.92
N THR A 63 -2.45 4.67 15.92
CA THR A 63 -3.39 4.76 14.78
C THR A 63 -3.90 6.17 14.56
N PHE A 64 -4.22 6.91 15.62
CA PHE A 64 -4.64 8.31 15.56
C PHE A 64 -3.56 9.21 14.91
N ALA A 65 -2.31 9.12 15.36
CA ALA A 65 -1.20 9.85 14.76
C ALA A 65 -1.03 9.51 13.27
N GLY A 66 -1.15 8.22 12.91
CA GLY A 66 -1.11 7.78 11.53
C GLY A 66 -2.25 8.33 10.67
N LEU A 67 -3.47 8.41 11.21
CA LEU A 67 -4.62 8.97 10.50
C LEU A 67 -4.44 10.46 10.22
N LEU A 68 -3.92 11.24 11.18
CA LEU A 68 -3.63 12.67 10.96
C LEU A 68 -2.62 12.86 9.82
N LEU A 69 -1.58 12.03 9.78
CA LEU A 69 -0.63 12.04 8.67
C LEU A 69 -1.27 11.62 7.35
N ALA A 70 -2.07 10.56 7.35
CA ALA A 70 -2.75 10.09 6.15
C ALA A 70 -3.67 11.18 5.55
N MET A 71 -4.43 11.87 6.41
CA MET A 71 -5.31 12.97 6.03
C MET A 71 -4.56 14.12 5.36
N ALA A 72 -3.34 14.43 5.82
CA ALA A 72 -2.51 15.47 5.22
C ALA A 72 -1.79 15.01 3.95
N VAL A 73 -1.23 13.80 3.97
CA VAL A 73 -0.35 13.29 2.91
C VAL A 73 -1.13 12.90 1.65
N GLN A 74 -2.29 12.26 1.78
CA GLN A 74 -3.05 11.79 0.62
C GLN A 74 -3.40 12.93 -0.36
N PRO A 75 -3.96 14.09 0.07
CA PRO A 75 -4.26 15.20 -0.85
C PRO A 75 -3.01 15.83 -1.44
N ILE A 76 -1.94 15.98 -0.64
CA ILE A 76 -0.67 16.57 -1.09
C ILE A 76 -0.04 15.69 -2.18
N ALA A 77 0.04 14.38 -1.92
CA ALA A 77 0.58 13.42 -2.88
C ALA A 77 -0.26 13.34 -4.16
N GLY A 78 -1.59 13.39 -4.04
CA GLY A 78 -2.49 13.50 -5.18
C GLY A 78 -2.17 14.71 -6.04
N ALA A 79 -2.17 15.90 -5.44
CA ALA A 79 -1.90 17.17 -6.15
C ALA A 79 -0.48 17.22 -6.76
N LEU A 80 0.52 16.71 -6.05
CA LEU A 80 1.91 16.70 -6.51
C LEU A 80 2.10 15.71 -7.67
N SER A 81 1.52 14.52 -7.56
CA SER A 81 1.54 13.52 -8.64
C SER A 81 0.84 14.04 -9.90
N ASP A 82 -0.24 14.79 -9.73
CA ASP A 82 -0.96 15.39 -10.84
C ASP A 82 -0.11 16.46 -11.53
N ARG A 83 0.78 17.19 -10.86
CA ARG A 83 1.62 18.23 -11.52
C ARG A 83 2.90 17.70 -12.17
N SER A 84 3.17 16.40 -12.08
CA SER A 84 4.49 15.85 -12.39
C SER A 84 4.70 15.49 -13.87
N GLY A 85 5.54 16.25 -14.58
CA GLY A 85 5.82 16.05 -16.02
C GLY A 85 6.82 14.93 -16.38
N PHE A 86 6.91 13.84 -15.61
CA PHE A 86 7.89 12.78 -15.88
C PHE A 86 7.61 12.03 -17.19
N SER A 87 8.68 11.71 -17.94
CA SER A 87 8.63 10.97 -19.21
C SER A 87 8.06 9.55 -19.11
N TRP A 88 8.00 8.99 -17.90
CA TRP A 88 7.42 7.67 -17.59
C TRP A 88 5.92 7.70 -17.21
N GLY A 89 5.30 8.89 -17.24
CA GLY A 89 3.90 9.12 -16.90
C GLY A 89 3.73 9.78 -15.52
N ARG A 90 2.73 10.67 -15.40
CA ARG A 90 2.51 11.57 -14.24
C ARG A 90 2.48 10.84 -12.87
N ARG A 91 1.90 9.64 -12.80
CA ARG A 91 1.51 8.98 -11.54
C ARG A 91 2.33 7.73 -11.14
N ARG A 92 2.97 7.09 -12.12
CA ARG A 92 3.78 5.87 -11.91
C ARG A 92 5.01 6.06 -10.99
N PRO A 93 5.80 7.16 -11.06
CA PRO A 93 6.98 7.30 -10.21
C PRO A 93 6.63 7.46 -8.73
N TYR A 94 5.51 8.10 -8.39
CA TYR A 94 5.06 8.24 -6.99
C TYR A 94 4.67 6.90 -6.37
N ILE A 95 3.97 6.06 -7.13
CA ILE A 95 3.62 4.71 -6.69
C ILE A 95 4.89 3.89 -6.48
N LEU A 96 5.82 3.90 -7.44
CA LEU A 96 7.06 3.13 -7.34
C LEU A 96 7.94 3.59 -6.16
N LEU A 97 8.13 4.90 -5.99
CA LEU A 97 8.92 5.46 -4.89
C LEU A 97 8.26 5.19 -3.54
N GLY A 98 6.95 5.44 -3.42
CA GLY A 98 6.22 5.17 -2.18
C GLY A 98 6.25 3.69 -1.80
N THR A 99 6.06 2.80 -2.78
CA THR A 99 6.13 1.34 -2.56
C THR A 99 7.53 0.91 -2.17
N ALA A 100 8.57 1.38 -2.87
CA ALA A 100 9.95 1.01 -2.59
C ALA A 100 10.37 1.46 -1.18
N LEU A 101 10.02 2.69 -0.79
CA LEU A 101 10.28 3.20 0.55
C LEU A 101 9.48 2.44 1.61
N ALA A 102 8.21 2.11 1.35
CA ALA A 102 7.40 1.33 2.28
C ALA A 102 8.02 -0.07 2.53
N VAL A 103 8.50 -0.74 1.48
CA VAL A 103 9.18 -2.04 1.59
C VAL A 103 10.46 -1.95 2.42
N LEU A 104 11.23 -0.85 2.28
CA LEU A 104 12.44 -0.64 3.06
C LEU A 104 12.16 -0.33 4.54
N LEU A 105 11.04 0.33 4.83
CA LEU A 105 10.67 0.72 6.19
C LEU A 105 9.95 -0.39 6.96
N LEU A 106 9.26 -1.31 6.26
CA LEU A 106 8.47 -2.37 6.87
C LEU A 106 9.24 -3.22 7.91
N PRO A 107 10.49 -3.66 7.66
CA PRO A 107 11.28 -4.41 8.63
C PRO A 107 11.52 -3.64 9.94
N GLY A 108 11.51 -2.31 9.90
CA GLY A 108 11.72 -1.47 11.07
C GLY A 108 10.68 -1.66 12.18
N ILE A 109 9.48 -2.14 11.87
CA ILE A 109 8.46 -2.46 12.88
C ILE A 109 8.88 -3.66 13.76
N GLY A 110 9.63 -4.61 13.18
CA GLY A 110 10.07 -5.83 13.88
C GLY A 110 11.49 -5.79 14.43
N LEU A 111 12.36 -4.90 13.91
CA LEU A 111 13.79 -4.88 14.24
C LEU A 111 14.15 -4.07 15.50
N PHE A 112 13.32 -3.11 15.89
CA PHE A 112 13.66 -2.17 16.97
C PHE A 112 12.81 -2.40 18.21
N ASP A 113 13.47 -2.38 19.38
CA ASP A 113 12.85 -2.60 20.69
C ASP A 113 12.56 -1.27 21.41
N SER A 114 11.95 -0.33 20.70
CA SER A 114 11.50 0.94 21.28
C SER A 114 10.18 1.39 20.68
N PHE A 115 9.20 1.66 21.54
CA PHE A 115 7.90 2.18 21.12
C PHE A 115 8.01 3.48 20.28
N ILE A 116 8.89 4.41 20.67
CA ILE A 116 9.07 5.68 19.94
C ILE A 116 9.60 5.41 18.54
N VAL A 117 10.53 4.46 18.39
CA VAL A 117 11.07 4.09 17.06
C VAL A 117 9.98 3.43 16.21
N ILE A 118 9.17 2.54 16.79
CA ILE A 118 8.03 1.93 16.09
C ILE A 118 7.03 2.99 15.65
N LEU A 119 6.72 3.98 16.49
CA LEU A 119 5.85 5.09 16.14
C LEU A 119 6.40 5.89 14.96
N ILE A 120 7.70 6.22 14.97
CA ILE A 120 8.35 6.94 13.86
C ILE A 120 8.31 6.12 12.57
N VAL A 121 8.68 4.83 12.63
CA VAL A 121 8.64 3.93 11.46
C VAL A 121 7.22 3.81 10.93
N TYR A 122 6.22 3.67 11.81
CA TYR A 122 4.82 3.61 11.44
C TYR A 122 4.35 4.91 10.76
N CYS A 123 4.75 6.07 11.27
CA CYS A 123 4.46 7.36 10.66
C CYS A 123 5.10 7.51 9.27
N LEU A 124 6.35 7.04 9.10
CA LEU A 124 7.02 7.03 7.79
C LEU A 124 6.34 6.05 6.82
N LEU A 125 5.91 4.88 7.30
CA LEU A 125 5.09 3.95 6.53
C LEU A 125 3.77 4.58 6.10
N GLN A 126 3.10 5.32 6.98
CA GLN A 126 1.90 6.08 6.62
C GLN A 126 2.22 7.09 5.51
N ILE A 127 3.27 7.90 5.64
CA ILE A 127 3.61 8.90 4.60
C ILE A 127 3.88 8.23 3.25
N THR A 128 4.68 7.17 3.23
CA THR A 128 5.12 6.49 1.99
C THR A 128 3.97 5.73 1.32
N CYS A 129 3.20 4.97 2.08
CA CYS A 129 2.02 4.25 1.58
C CYS A 129 0.94 5.22 1.08
N ASN A 130 0.65 6.31 1.81
CA ASN A 130 -0.35 7.29 1.38
C ASN A 130 0.11 8.09 0.14
N THR A 131 1.42 8.30 0.00
CA THR A 131 2.00 8.88 -1.22
C THR A 131 1.78 8.01 -2.45
N ALA A 132 1.82 6.68 -2.30
CA ALA A 132 1.51 5.75 -3.38
C ALA A 132 -0.01 5.59 -3.59
N GLN A 133 -0.80 5.62 -2.52
CA GLN A 133 -2.23 5.33 -2.54
C GLN A 133 -3.07 6.43 -3.20
N GLY A 134 -2.71 7.71 -3.02
CA GLY A 134 -3.41 8.82 -3.68
C GLY A 134 -3.42 8.70 -5.22
N PRO A 135 -2.25 8.64 -5.88
CA PRO A 135 -2.16 8.46 -7.34
C PRO A 135 -2.78 7.14 -7.82
N TYR A 136 -2.71 6.09 -7.00
CA TYR A 136 -3.33 4.79 -7.26
C TYR A 136 -4.86 4.89 -7.39
N GLN A 137 -5.53 5.56 -6.46
CA GLN A 137 -6.98 5.72 -6.51
C GLN A 137 -7.45 6.48 -7.75
N ALA A 138 -6.65 7.44 -8.19
CA ALA A 138 -6.97 8.27 -9.35
C ALA A 138 -6.85 7.52 -10.69
N PHE A 139 -6.24 6.32 -10.74
CA PHE A 139 -6.26 5.48 -11.95
C PHE A 139 -7.64 4.93 -12.29
N ILE A 140 -8.51 4.62 -11.32
CA ILE A 140 -9.85 4.08 -11.63
C ILE A 140 -10.70 5.07 -12.46
N PRO A 141 -10.89 6.35 -12.05
CA PRO A 141 -11.68 7.29 -12.83
C PRO A 141 -11.06 7.64 -14.19
N ASP A 142 -9.72 7.54 -14.30
CA ASP A 142 -9.00 7.76 -15.56
C ASP A 142 -9.17 6.61 -16.55
N LEU A 143 -9.32 5.38 -16.06
CA LEU A 143 -9.34 4.16 -16.88
C LEU A 143 -10.76 3.63 -17.18
N VAL A 144 -11.75 4.02 -16.38
CA VAL A 144 -13.12 3.50 -16.50
C VAL A 144 -14.06 4.58 -17.06
N PRO A 145 -14.80 4.30 -18.15
CA PRO A 145 -15.83 5.18 -18.69
C PRO A 145 -16.87 5.55 -17.63
N GLY A 146 -17.35 6.80 -17.63
CA GLY A 146 -18.21 7.37 -16.59
C GLY A 146 -19.35 6.49 -16.11
N GLY A 147 -20.07 5.82 -17.03
CA GLY A 147 -21.20 4.95 -16.71
C GLY A 147 -20.87 3.60 -16.07
N ARG A 148 -19.59 3.21 -15.98
CA ARG A 148 -19.15 1.91 -15.41
C ARG A 148 -18.22 2.05 -14.19
N ARG A 149 -17.95 3.28 -13.75
CA ARG A 149 -17.03 3.58 -12.63
C ARG A 149 -17.48 2.93 -11.32
N GLY A 150 -18.77 2.95 -11.02
CA GLY A 150 -19.32 2.34 -9.81
C GLY A 150 -19.12 0.82 -9.78
N VAL A 151 -19.40 0.13 -10.90
CA VAL A 151 -19.22 -1.33 -11.01
C VAL A 151 -17.73 -1.71 -10.94
N ALA A 152 -16.87 -0.97 -11.64
CA ALA A 152 -15.43 -1.22 -11.61
C ALA A 152 -14.83 -1.00 -10.22
N SER A 153 -15.26 0.05 -9.51
CA SER A 153 -14.86 0.29 -8.12
C SER A 153 -15.38 -0.80 -7.19
N GLY A 154 -16.62 -1.26 -7.36
CA GLY A 154 -17.20 -2.34 -6.56
C GLY A 154 -16.46 -3.66 -6.72
N VAL A 155 -16.18 -4.07 -7.97
CA VAL A 155 -15.43 -5.29 -8.27
C VAL A 155 -14.01 -5.21 -7.70
N LYS A 156 -13.35 -4.06 -7.86
CA LYS A 156 -12.03 -3.81 -7.26
C LYS A 156 -12.06 -3.95 -5.74
N SER A 157 -12.97 -3.25 -5.05
CA SER A 157 -13.07 -3.31 -3.60
C SER A 157 -13.37 -4.72 -3.11
N PHE A 158 -14.23 -5.45 -3.84
CA PHE A 158 -14.53 -6.86 -3.54
C PHE A 158 -13.29 -7.75 -3.65
N LEU A 159 -12.49 -7.59 -4.71
CA LEU A 159 -11.22 -8.30 -4.89
C LEU A 159 -10.18 -7.94 -3.81
N GLU A 160 -10.09 -6.66 -3.44
CA GLU A 160 -9.18 -6.19 -2.39
C GLU A 160 -9.56 -6.76 -1.01
N ILE A 161 -10.85 -6.74 -0.66
CA ILE A 161 -11.35 -7.28 0.60
C ILE A 161 -11.23 -8.80 0.63
N GLY A 162 -11.70 -9.49 -0.41
CA GLY A 162 -11.62 -10.95 -0.51
C GLY A 162 -10.17 -11.44 -0.45
N GLY A 163 -9.26 -10.68 -1.05
CA GLY A 163 -7.83 -10.94 -0.98
C GLY A 163 -7.19 -10.66 0.37
N GLY A 164 -7.54 -9.55 1.01
CA GLY A 164 -7.09 -9.23 2.36
C GLY A 164 -7.49 -10.32 3.36
N VAL A 165 -8.74 -10.79 3.30
CA VAL A 165 -9.23 -11.88 4.15
C VAL A 165 -8.53 -13.21 3.85
N ALA A 166 -8.28 -13.52 2.58
CA ALA A 166 -7.59 -14.74 2.19
C ALA A 166 -6.15 -14.81 2.71
N LEU A 167 -5.46 -13.67 2.86
CA LEU A 167 -4.10 -13.60 3.40
C LEU A 167 -4.03 -13.56 4.93
N ILE A 168 -5.11 -13.18 5.63
CA ILE A 168 -5.15 -13.18 7.10
C ILE A 168 -4.93 -14.59 7.65
N TYR A 169 -5.54 -15.62 7.05
CA TYR A 169 -5.41 -17.01 7.51
C TYR A 169 -3.97 -17.55 7.48
N PRO A 170 -3.23 -17.49 6.36
CA PRO A 170 -1.83 -17.91 6.35
C PRO A 170 -0.94 -17.04 7.24
N ILE A 171 -1.19 -15.73 7.35
CA ILE A 171 -0.41 -14.84 8.23
C ILE A 171 -0.64 -15.18 9.71
N ALA A 172 -1.88 -15.45 10.12
CA ALA A 172 -2.21 -15.84 11.49
C ALA A 172 -1.57 -17.18 11.89
N LEU A 173 -1.65 -18.19 11.00
CA LEU A 173 -0.94 -19.46 11.18
C LEU A 173 0.59 -19.29 11.28
N PHE A 174 1.12 -18.26 10.62
CA PHE A 174 2.54 -17.95 10.61
C PHE A 174 2.99 -17.20 11.88
N MET A 175 2.17 -16.28 12.40
CA MET A 175 2.46 -15.55 13.63
C MET A 175 2.36 -16.42 14.88
N ASP A 176 1.49 -17.44 14.86
CA ASP A 176 1.46 -18.48 15.89
C ASP A 176 2.79 -19.25 15.98
N ARG A 177 3.46 -19.47 14.84
CA ARG A 177 4.81 -20.07 14.79
C ARG A 177 5.94 -19.10 15.17
N TYR A 178 5.78 -17.80 14.92
CA TYR A 178 6.72 -16.77 15.37
C TYR A 178 6.74 -16.65 16.91
N SER A 179 5.56 -16.71 17.54
CA SER A 179 5.38 -16.79 19.00
C SER A 179 6.09 -18.00 19.63
N ALA A 180 6.24 -19.10 18.88
CA ALA A 180 6.91 -20.32 19.33
C ALA A 180 8.46 -20.26 19.34
N GLY A 181 9.08 -19.13 18.99
CA GLY A 181 10.52 -18.90 19.20
C GLY A 181 11.46 -19.37 18.08
N GLU A 182 10.96 -19.77 16.91
CA GLU A 182 11.79 -20.08 15.73
C GLU A 182 12.18 -18.78 14.98
N GLY A 183 13.27 -18.16 15.44
CA GLY A 183 13.68 -16.82 15.05
C GLY A 183 14.16 -16.61 13.60
N SER A 184 14.02 -15.34 13.18
CA SER A 184 14.84 -14.55 12.25
C SER A 184 14.89 -14.92 10.75
N SER A 185 14.55 -16.16 10.35
CA SER A 185 14.75 -16.63 8.95
C SER A 185 13.82 -15.98 7.91
N TRP A 186 12.74 -15.34 8.35
CA TRP A 186 11.59 -15.01 7.48
C TRP A 186 11.58 -13.57 6.94
N LEU A 187 12.30 -12.63 7.56
CA LEU A 187 12.49 -11.27 6.99
C LEU A 187 13.07 -11.35 5.56
N TRP A 188 13.91 -12.36 5.32
CA TRP A 188 14.49 -12.66 4.02
C TRP A 188 13.47 -13.24 3.03
N LEU A 189 12.44 -13.94 3.49
CA LEU A 189 11.38 -14.49 2.64
C LEU A 189 10.38 -13.42 2.19
N VAL A 190 10.05 -12.44 3.05
CA VAL A 190 9.25 -11.26 2.65
C VAL A 190 9.98 -10.46 1.58
N LEU A 191 11.28 -10.22 1.79
CA LEU A 191 12.12 -9.54 0.81
C LEU A 191 12.29 -10.37 -0.48
N ALA A 192 12.33 -11.70 -0.39
CA ALA A 192 12.38 -12.58 -1.57
C ALA A 192 11.06 -12.57 -2.36
N VAL A 193 9.91 -12.63 -1.71
CA VAL A 193 8.58 -12.54 -2.35
C VAL A 193 8.38 -11.18 -3.02
N LEU A 194 8.80 -10.09 -2.37
CA LEU A 194 8.79 -8.75 -2.95
C LEU A 194 9.83 -8.58 -4.09
N GLY A 195 10.94 -9.32 -4.02
CA GLY A 195 11.96 -9.38 -5.06
C GLY A 195 11.50 -10.12 -6.31
N ILE A 196 10.70 -11.17 -6.17
CA ILE A 196 10.13 -11.93 -7.30
C ILE A 196 9.15 -11.09 -8.11
N VAL A 197 8.40 -10.18 -7.47
CA VAL A 197 7.51 -9.22 -8.17
C VAL A 197 8.28 -8.23 -9.05
N LYS A 198 9.60 -8.10 -8.87
CA LYS A 198 10.48 -7.23 -9.69
C LYS A 198 10.99 -7.93 -10.97
N GLY A 199 10.80 -9.24 -11.11
CA GLY A 199 11.38 -10.05 -12.19
C GLY A 199 10.73 -9.89 -13.57
N GLU A 200 9.54 -9.30 -13.67
CA GLU A 200 8.76 -9.29 -14.93
C GLU A 200 8.67 -7.92 -15.62
N PHE A 201 9.53 -6.97 -15.22
CA PHE A 201 9.62 -5.66 -15.86
C PHE A 201 11.02 -5.39 -16.41
N ARG A 202 11.27 -5.85 -17.63
CA ARG A 202 12.27 -5.28 -18.56
C ARG A 202 11.74 -5.41 -20.02
N PRO A 203 12.18 -4.49 -20.91
CA PRO A 203 11.40 -3.97 -22.04
C PRO A 203 11.07 -4.97 -23.15
#